data_AF-A0A3N1D288-F1
#
_entry.id   AF-A0A3N1D288-F1
#
_cell.length_a   1.000
_cell.length_b   1.000
_cell.length_c   1.000
_cell.angle_alpha   90.00
_cell.angle_beta   90.00
_cell.angle_gamma   90.00
#
_symmetry.space_group_name_H-M   'P 1'
#
loop_
_entity.id
_entity.type
_entity.pdbx_description
1 polymer ?
#
loop_
_entity_poly.entity_id
_entity_poly.type
_entity_poly.pdbx_seq_one_letter_code
_entity_poly.pdbx_strand_id
1 'polypeptide(L)'
;MTSRTSPEPTALVSDLMSTDFGTGADGSAGDGRITVVVGADGAPVGLATPEGSGPAGVVEASLPVRDLLTMTGLLELLRDGAPALVVVSEGRPVGIVPAGTVRAEIRRDAGRRDPRWLAGDYRAYGDPAPTGDIRIRCSCGRTNVFDRFSRKETYLCESGGHDFVPYWAA
;
A
#
# COMPACT_ATOMS: atom_id res chain seq x y z
N MET A 1 28.47 -34.99 2.60
CA MET A 1 28.14 -33.96 1.60
C MET A 1 26.80 -33.36 1.98
N THR A 2 26.81 -32.22 2.67
CA THR A 2 25.58 -31.48 3.01
C THR A 2 25.25 -30.58 1.82
N SER A 3 24.21 -30.94 1.08
CA SER A 3 23.64 -30.09 0.02
C SER A 3 23.19 -28.78 0.66
N ARG A 4 23.88 -27.69 0.34
CA ARG A 4 23.43 -26.34 0.67
C ARG A 4 22.25 -26.05 -0.25
N THR A 5 21.03 -26.17 0.27
CA THR A 5 19.85 -25.64 -0.40
C THR A 5 20.03 -24.14 -0.49
N SER A 6 20.20 -23.61 -1.70
CA SER A 6 20.20 -22.15 -1.91
C SER A 6 18.89 -21.60 -1.33
N PRO A 7 18.93 -20.48 -0.59
CA PRO A 7 17.70 -19.83 -0.15
C PRO A 7 16.84 -19.52 -1.38
N GLU A 8 15.55 -19.88 -1.34
CA GLU A 8 14.63 -19.48 -2.39
C GLU A 8 14.67 -17.95 -2.55
N PRO A 9 14.65 -17.43 -3.79
CA PRO A 9 14.63 -15.99 -4.00
C PRO A 9 13.39 -15.40 -3.33
N THR A 10 13.62 -14.39 -2.48
CA THR A 10 12.54 -13.65 -1.81
C THR A 10 11.71 -12.94 -2.87
N ALA A 11 10.43 -13.30 -2.98
CA ALA A 11 9.49 -12.59 -3.85
C ALA A 11 9.39 -11.11 -3.42
N LEU A 12 9.39 -10.22 -4.41
CA LEU A 12 9.32 -8.77 -4.25
C LEU A 12 7.94 -8.24 -4.64
N VAL A 13 7.61 -7.04 -4.16
CA VAL A 13 6.36 -6.36 -4.53
C VAL A 13 6.28 -6.11 -6.04
N SER A 14 7.41 -5.85 -6.70
CA SER A 14 7.49 -5.75 -8.17
C SER A 14 6.98 -6.98 -8.90
N ASP A 15 7.06 -8.16 -8.27
CA ASP A 15 6.60 -9.42 -8.88
C ASP A 15 5.07 -9.57 -8.83
N LEU A 16 4.39 -8.76 -8.00
CA LEU A 16 2.95 -8.77 -7.80
C LEU A 16 2.23 -7.59 -8.48
N MET A 17 2.99 -6.60 -8.96
CA MET A 17 2.42 -5.37 -9.46
C MET A 17 1.82 -5.53 -10.86
N SER A 18 0.78 -4.75 -11.12
CA SER A 18 0.22 -4.51 -12.44
C SER A 18 0.61 -3.11 -12.91
N THR A 19 0.85 -2.98 -14.21
CA THR A 19 1.03 -1.69 -14.89
C THR A 19 -0.27 -1.17 -15.53
N ASP A 20 -1.38 -1.90 -15.38
CA ASP A 20 -2.69 -1.45 -15.83
C ASP A 20 -3.32 -0.47 -14.83
N PHE A 21 -2.83 0.76 -14.86
CA PHE A 21 -3.34 1.89 -14.09
C PHE A 21 -3.22 3.18 -14.89
N GLY A 22 -4.02 4.18 -14.55
CA GLY A 22 -3.86 5.55 -15.03
C GLY A 22 -3.02 6.40 -14.07
N THR A 23 -2.44 7.49 -14.55
CA THR A 23 -1.86 8.55 -13.71
C THR A 23 -2.51 9.88 -14.03
N GLY A 24 -2.87 10.67 -13.02
CA GLY A 24 -3.50 11.97 -13.23
C GLY A 24 -3.32 12.92 -12.05
N ALA A 25 -3.52 14.22 -12.28
CA ALA A 25 -3.40 15.25 -11.24
C ALA A 25 -4.75 15.54 -10.54
N ASP A 26 -5.87 15.27 -11.21
CA ASP A 26 -7.18 15.88 -10.89
C ASP A 26 -8.15 14.96 -10.14
N GLY A 27 -7.64 13.98 -9.39
CA GLY A 27 -8.48 13.18 -8.46
C GLY A 27 -9.67 12.48 -9.12
N SER A 28 -9.64 12.29 -10.44
CA SER A 28 -10.71 11.70 -11.24
C SER A 28 -10.19 10.43 -11.88
N ALA A 29 -10.92 9.33 -11.75
CA ALA A 29 -10.64 8.13 -12.52
C ALA A 29 -11.02 8.39 -13.97
N GLY A 30 -10.07 8.26 -14.89
CA GLY A 30 -10.31 8.41 -16.32
C GLY A 30 -11.16 7.26 -16.88
N ASP A 31 -10.58 6.46 -17.78
CA ASP A 31 -11.23 5.41 -18.58
C ASP A 31 -11.79 4.18 -17.79
N GLY A 32 -12.39 4.39 -16.62
CA GLY A 32 -12.93 3.30 -15.79
C GLY A 32 -11.87 2.51 -15.00
N ARG A 33 -10.60 2.93 -15.05
CA ARG A 33 -9.46 2.27 -14.39
C ARG A 33 -9.05 2.97 -13.11
N ILE A 34 -8.38 2.23 -12.22
CA ILE A 34 -7.70 2.79 -11.05
C ILE A 34 -6.67 3.81 -11.54
N THR A 35 -6.76 5.03 -11.02
CA THR A 35 -5.86 6.13 -11.35
C THR A 35 -5.06 6.53 -10.12
N VAL A 36 -3.74 6.55 -10.23
CA VAL A 36 -2.86 7.12 -9.21
C VAL A 36 -2.89 8.62 -9.35
N VAL A 37 -3.34 9.30 -8.29
CA VAL A 37 -3.32 10.75 -8.21
C VAL A 37 -1.91 11.16 -7.83
N VAL A 38 -1.28 11.99 -8.65
CA VAL A 38 0.10 12.45 -8.44
C VAL A 38 0.15 13.93 -8.06
N GLY A 39 1.06 14.26 -7.16
CA GLY A 39 1.39 15.63 -6.77
C GLY A 39 2.27 16.33 -7.80
N ALA A 40 2.57 17.61 -7.57
CA ALA A 40 3.43 18.41 -8.46
C ALA A 40 4.88 17.88 -8.55
N ASP A 41 5.33 17.16 -7.52
CA ASP A 41 6.61 16.44 -7.47
C ASP A 41 6.59 15.10 -8.23
N GLY A 42 5.40 14.67 -8.66
CA GLY A 42 5.15 13.37 -9.28
C GLY A 42 5.05 12.23 -8.29
N ALA A 43 4.98 12.52 -6.98
CA ALA A 43 4.77 11.52 -5.95
C ALA A 43 3.28 11.16 -5.84
N PRO A 44 2.92 9.93 -5.43
CA PRO A 44 1.53 9.58 -5.18
C PRO A 44 0.96 10.40 -4.03
N VAL A 45 -0.24 10.94 -4.22
CA VAL A 45 -0.97 11.73 -3.20
C VAL A 45 -2.37 11.18 -2.93
N GLY A 46 -2.78 10.16 -3.68
CA GLY A 46 -4.07 9.50 -3.55
C GLY A 46 -4.29 8.50 -4.67
N LEU A 47 -5.42 7.82 -4.62
CA LEU A 47 -5.92 7.00 -5.71
C LEU A 47 -7.32 7.56 -6.09
N ALA A 48 -7.74 7.28 -7.32
CA ALA A 48 -9.08 7.53 -7.81
C ALA A 48 -9.61 6.30 -8.55
N THR A 49 -10.89 5.99 -8.36
CA THR A 49 -11.66 4.98 -9.08
C THR A 49 -12.98 5.59 -9.55
N PRO A 50 -13.75 4.91 -10.43
CA PRO A 50 -15.07 5.40 -10.83
C PRO A 50 -16.02 5.65 -9.66
N GLU A 51 -15.81 4.97 -8.53
CA GLU A 51 -16.61 5.05 -7.31
C GLU A 51 -16.18 6.20 -6.37
N GLY A 52 -15.05 6.86 -6.61
CA GLY A 52 -14.57 7.97 -5.80
C GLY A 52 -13.05 8.05 -5.69
N SER A 53 -12.58 8.89 -4.78
CA SER A 53 -11.15 9.14 -4.55
C SER A 53 -10.81 9.05 -3.08
N GLY A 54 -9.65 8.47 -2.79
CA GLY A 54 -9.24 8.22 -1.43
C GLY A 54 -7.73 8.06 -1.27
N PRO A 55 -7.30 7.63 -0.06
CA PRO A 55 -5.90 7.49 0.27
C PRO A 55 -5.15 6.49 -0.63
N ALA A 56 -3.87 6.78 -0.88
CA ALA A 56 -2.92 5.87 -1.50
C ALA A 56 -2.02 5.26 -0.44
N GLY A 57 -2.02 3.93 -0.31
CA GLY A 57 -0.97 3.21 0.41
C GLY A 57 0.21 2.98 -0.51
N VAL A 58 1.40 3.45 -0.15
CA VAL A 58 2.58 3.49 -1.00
C VAL A 58 3.61 2.48 -0.51
N VAL A 59 4.18 1.70 -1.44
CA VAL A 59 5.20 0.68 -1.17
C VAL A 59 6.30 0.72 -2.23
N GLU A 60 7.55 0.50 -1.82
CA GLU A 60 8.67 0.39 -2.76
C GLU A 60 8.60 -0.91 -3.56
N ALA A 61 8.95 -0.86 -4.84
CA ALA A 61 8.96 -2.01 -5.75
C ALA A 61 9.91 -3.12 -5.25
N SER A 62 11.01 -2.73 -4.60
CA SER A 62 12.01 -3.63 -4.03
C SER A 62 11.61 -4.22 -2.67
N LEU A 63 10.45 -3.85 -2.12
CA LEU A 63 10.00 -4.36 -0.82
C LEU A 63 9.74 -5.87 -0.92
N PRO A 64 10.27 -6.70 -0.01
CA PRO A 64 9.90 -8.10 0.09
C PRO A 64 8.39 -8.28 0.34
N VAL A 65 7.75 -9.22 -0.35
CA VAL A 65 6.32 -9.53 -0.15
C VAL A 65 6.04 -9.89 1.31
N ARG A 66 6.93 -10.65 1.95
CA ARG A 66 6.79 -10.99 3.38
C ARG A 66 6.73 -9.75 4.27
N ASP A 67 7.50 -8.72 3.96
CA ASP A 67 7.52 -7.48 4.72
C ASP A 67 6.23 -6.68 4.52
N LEU A 68 5.74 -6.61 3.28
CA LEU A 68 4.41 -6.05 2.97
C LEU A 68 3.32 -6.70 3.82
N LEU A 69 3.34 -8.03 3.97
CA LEU A 69 2.35 -8.77 4.77
C LEU A 69 2.44 -8.50 6.29
N THR A 70 3.45 -7.75 6.75
CA THR A 70 3.57 -7.29 8.15
C THR A 70 3.16 -5.84 8.35
N MET A 71 2.93 -5.07 7.28
CA MET A 71 2.59 -3.65 7.34
C MET A 71 1.13 -3.43 7.73
N THR A 72 0.84 -3.41 9.04
CA THR A 72 -0.54 -3.34 9.55
C THR A 72 -1.32 -2.15 9.00
N GLY A 73 -0.73 -0.96 8.90
CA GLY A 73 -1.40 0.23 8.35
C GLY A 73 -1.90 0.04 6.91
N LEU A 74 -1.08 -0.57 6.04
CA LEU A 74 -1.47 -0.86 4.66
C LEU A 74 -2.51 -1.99 4.56
N LEU A 75 -2.39 -3.01 5.41
CA LEU A 75 -3.38 -4.09 5.45
C LEU A 75 -4.74 -3.59 5.95
N GLU A 76 -4.74 -2.69 6.93
CA GLU A 76 -5.94 -2.02 7.40
C GLU A 76 -6.55 -1.12 6.33
N LEU A 77 -5.72 -0.37 5.58
CA LEU A 77 -6.17 0.42 4.44
C LEU A 77 -6.90 -0.44 3.39
N LEU A 78 -6.37 -1.62 3.05
CA LEU A 78 -7.00 -2.57 2.13
C LEU A 78 -8.24 -3.24 2.71
N ARG A 79 -8.28 -3.48 4.03
CA ARG A 79 -9.48 -3.97 4.74
C ARG A 79 -10.58 -2.92 4.73
N ASP A 80 -10.19 -1.66 4.89
CA ASP A 80 -11.04 -0.49 4.83
C ASP A 80 -11.29 -0.08 3.35
N GLY A 81 -11.19 -1.02 2.42
CA GLY A 81 -11.73 -0.90 1.06
C GLY A 81 -10.88 -0.14 0.05
N ALA A 82 -9.62 0.17 0.33
CA ALA A 82 -8.73 0.65 -0.74
C ALA A 82 -8.59 -0.43 -1.84
N PRO A 83 -8.69 -0.05 -3.12
CA PRO A 83 -8.74 -1.00 -4.23
C PRO A 83 -7.37 -1.61 -4.57
N ALA A 84 -6.29 -0.90 -4.23
CA ALA A 84 -4.91 -1.29 -4.52
C ALA A 84 -3.91 -0.54 -3.61
N LEU A 85 -2.67 -1.01 -3.59
CA LEU A 85 -1.50 -0.27 -3.13
C LEU A 85 -0.75 0.31 -4.33
N VAL A 86 -0.18 1.50 -4.18
CA VAL A 86 0.68 2.13 -5.19
C VAL A 86 2.10 1.63 -5.01
N VAL A 87 2.67 1.08 -6.08
CA VAL A 87 4.07 0.67 -6.11
C VAL A 87 4.88 1.81 -6.68
N VAL A 88 5.92 2.21 -5.94
CA VAL A 88 6.84 3.26 -6.35
C VAL A 88 8.25 2.74 -6.56
N SER A 89 8.99 3.48 -7.38
CA SER A 89 10.44 3.40 -7.46
C SER A 89 10.96 4.82 -7.47
N GLU A 90 11.91 5.13 -6.59
CA GLU A 90 12.45 6.48 -6.42
C GLU A 90 11.34 7.53 -6.17
N GLY A 91 10.32 7.14 -5.40
CA GLY A 91 9.17 7.99 -5.06
C GLY A 91 8.16 8.22 -6.20
N ARG A 92 8.35 7.63 -7.39
CA ARG A 92 7.43 7.75 -8.54
C ARG A 92 6.62 6.47 -8.75
N PRO A 93 5.33 6.56 -9.13
CA PRO A 93 4.51 5.38 -9.35
C PRO A 93 5.01 4.58 -10.56
N VAL A 94 5.27 3.28 -10.36
CA VAL A 94 5.67 2.32 -11.40
C VAL A 94 4.66 1.19 -11.60
N GLY A 95 3.71 1.06 -10.67
CA GLY A 95 2.66 0.04 -10.74
C GLY A 95 1.66 0.16 -9.60
N ILE A 96 0.71 -0.76 -9.58
CA ILE A 96 -0.20 -0.96 -8.45
C ILE A 96 -0.23 -2.45 -8.06
N VAL A 97 -0.44 -2.77 -6.79
CA VAL A 97 -0.80 -4.12 -6.36
C VAL A 97 -2.28 -4.12 -6.00
N PRO A 98 -3.16 -4.76 -6.81
CA PRO A 98 -4.57 -4.85 -6.49
C PRO A 98 -4.82 -5.51 -5.13
N ALA A 99 -5.83 -5.06 -4.40
CA ALA A 99 -6.20 -5.61 -3.09
C ALA A 99 -6.44 -7.13 -3.16
N GLY A 100 -7.02 -7.61 -4.27
CA GLY A 100 -7.22 -9.04 -4.52
C GLY A 100 -5.93 -9.84 -4.57
N THR A 101 -4.86 -9.27 -5.15
CA THR A 101 -3.53 -9.89 -5.21
C THR A 101 -2.91 -9.99 -3.82
N VAL A 102 -2.96 -8.91 -3.02
CA VAL A 102 -2.47 -8.95 -1.63
C VAL A 102 -3.24 -9.99 -0.80
N ARG A 103 -4.57 -10.05 -0.94
CA ARG A 103 -5.40 -11.07 -0.26
C ARG A 103 -5.05 -12.50 -0.69
N ALA A 104 -4.65 -12.71 -1.94
CA ALA A 104 -4.16 -14.01 -2.41
C ALA A 104 -2.82 -14.37 -1.75
N GLU A 105 -1.90 -13.42 -1.62
CA GLU A 105 -0.63 -13.63 -0.92
C GLU A 105 -0.81 -13.92 0.57
N ILE A 106 -1.71 -13.22 1.26
CA ILE A 106 -2.03 -13.50 2.67
C ILE A 106 -2.48 -14.96 2.83
N ARG A 107 -3.36 -15.44 1.94
CA ARG A 107 -3.84 -16.84 1.97
C ARG A 107 -2.72 -17.84 1.66
N ARG A 108 -1.84 -17.51 0.70
CA ARG A 108 -0.69 -18.35 0.36
C ARG A 108 0.31 -18.43 1.52
N ASP A 109 0.61 -17.32 2.17
CA ASP A 109 1.52 -17.25 3.32
C ASP A 109 0.94 -18.03 4.51
N ALA A 110 -0.35 -17.85 4.82
CA ALA A 110 -1.03 -18.60 5.87
C ALA A 110 -0.99 -20.13 5.63
N GLY A 111 -1.10 -20.57 4.38
CA GLY A 111 -0.96 -21.99 4.01
C GLY A 111 0.46 -22.54 4.05
N ARG A 112 1.49 -21.67 4.05
CA ARG A 112 2.91 -22.04 4.15
C ARG A 112 3.45 -22.04 5.58
N ARG A 113 2.75 -21.38 6.53
CA ARG A 113 3.15 -21.37 7.94
C ARG A 113 2.93 -22.76 8.54
N ASP A 114 4.02 -23.49 8.76
CA ASP A 114 4.03 -24.69 9.61
C ASP A 114 3.51 -24.30 11.00
N PRO A 115 2.59 -25.07 11.65
CA PRO A 115 2.15 -24.82 13.02
C PRO A 115 3.31 -24.61 14.03
N ARG A 116 4.51 -25.11 13.73
CA ARG A 116 5.73 -24.93 14.54
C ARG A 116 6.41 -23.56 14.36
N TRP A 117 5.98 -22.73 13.41
CA TRP A 117 6.51 -21.37 13.20
C TRP A 117 6.26 -20.42 14.38
N LEU A 118 5.33 -20.74 15.28
CA LEU A 118 5.12 -20.00 16.53
C LEU A 118 6.32 -20.10 17.52
N ALA A 119 7.37 -20.86 17.18
CA ALA A 119 8.45 -21.19 18.11
C ALA A 119 9.87 -20.74 17.69
N GLY A 120 10.08 -20.03 16.56
CA GLY A 120 11.42 -19.96 15.97
C GLY A 120 11.97 -18.59 15.61
N ASP A 121 11.33 -17.86 14.69
CA ASP A 121 11.98 -16.74 14.02
C ASP A 121 11.18 -15.45 14.21
N TYR A 122 11.16 -14.95 15.44
CA TYR A 122 10.96 -13.53 15.67
C TYR A 122 12.13 -12.81 15.01
N ARG A 123 11.86 -11.80 14.17
CA ARG A 123 12.86 -10.74 13.89
C ARG A 123 13.55 -10.41 15.21
N ALA A 124 14.89 -10.41 15.22
CA ALA A 124 15.64 -9.99 16.38
C ALA A 124 15.01 -8.68 16.87
N TYR A 125 14.57 -8.66 18.13
CA TYR A 125 14.07 -7.46 18.81
C TYR A 125 15.04 -6.31 18.50
N GLY A 126 14.69 -5.39 17.59
CA GLY A 126 15.59 -4.32 17.16
C GLY A 126 15.38 -3.77 15.76
N ASP A 127 14.96 -4.57 14.78
CA ASP A 127 14.71 -4.04 13.44
C ASP A 127 13.35 -3.33 13.40
N PRO A 128 13.29 -2.03 13.03
CA PRO A 128 12.02 -1.34 12.87
C PRO A 128 11.21 -2.07 11.80
N ALA A 129 9.96 -2.40 12.11
CA ALA A 129 9.05 -2.93 11.11
C ALA A 129 8.97 -1.91 9.97
N PRO A 130 9.11 -2.34 8.70
CA PRO A 130 9.01 -1.41 7.60
C PRO A 130 7.61 -0.80 7.62
N THR A 131 7.53 0.51 7.49
CA THR A 131 6.28 1.27 7.45
C THR A 131 5.94 1.60 6.01
N GLY A 132 4.67 1.39 5.63
CA GLY A 132 4.15 1.94 4.39
C GLY A 132 3.63 3.35 4.61
N ASP A 133 3.87 4.24 3.66
CA ASP A 133 3.29 5.59 3.69
C ASP A 133 1.84 5.53 3.21
N ILE A 134 0.91 6.06 3.99
CA ILE A 134 -0.46 6.32 3.55
C ILE A 134 -0.59 7.81 3.26
N ARG A 135 -0.85 8.13 1.99
CA ARG A 135 -0.87 9.50 1.50
C ARG A 135 -2.29 9.91 1.11
N ILE A 136 -2.68 11.10 1.54
CA ILE A 136 -3.98 11.69 1.20
C ILE A 136 -3.83 13.17 0.90
N ARG A 137 -4.38 13.58 -0.25
CA ARG A 137 -4.49 14.97 -0.65
C ARG A 137 -5.73 15.60 -0.02
N CYS A 138 -5.52 16.67 0.75
CA CYS A 138 -6.59 17.50 1.30
C CYS A 138 -7.19 18.38 0.20
N SER A 139 -8.43 18.83 0.39
CA SER A 139 -9.08 19.84 -0.45
C SER A 139 -8.32 21.17 -0.52
N CYS A 140 -7.53 21.50 0.51
CA CYS A 140 -6.63 22.65 0.49
C CYS A 140 -5.39 22.46 -0.39
N GLY A 141 -5.21 21.29 -1.00
CA GLY A 141 -4.13 20.96 -1.91
C GLY A 141 -2.89 20.34 -1.27
N ARG A 142 -2.80 20.30 0.08
CA ARG A 142 -1.69 19.66 0.80
C ARG A 142 -1.81 18.15 0.86
N THR A 143 -0.70 17.45 0.69
CA THR A 143 -0.58 16.01 0.91
C THR A 143 -0.14 15.74 2.34
N ASN A 144 -0.86 14.86 3.02
CA ASN A 144 -0.55 14.44 4.39
C ASN A 144 -0.09 12.99 4.35
N VAL A 145 0.86 12.64 5.20
CA VAL A 145 1.48 11.31 5.25
C VAL A 145 1.19 10.69 6.61
N PHE A 146 0.64 9.50 6.61
CA PHE A 146 0.28 8.75 7.81
C PHE A 146 0.92 7.37 7.77
N ASP A 147 1.24 6.81 8.93
CA ASP A 147 1.64 5.42 9.11
C ASP A 147 0.43 4.47 9.20
N ARG A 148 -0.74 5.02 9.56
CA ARG A 148 -2.01 4.30 9.70
C ARG A 148 -3.18 5.14 9.22
N PHE A 149 -4.21 4.47 8.70
CA PHE A 149 -5.46 5.09 8.30
C PHE A 149 -6.65 4.19 8.63
N SER A 150 -7.72 4.79 9.15
CA SER A 150 -8.98 4.15 9.50
C SER A 150 -10.15 5.00 9.04
N ARG A 151 -11.14 4.41 8.35
CA ARG A 151 -12.37 5.15 7.98
C ARG A 151 -13.19 5.62 9.18
N LYS A 152 -12.91 5.11 10.38
CA LYS A 152 -13.64 5.44 11.62
C LYS A 152 -13.04 6.61 12.38
N GLU A 153 -11.89 7.11 11.94
CA GLU A 153 -11.17 8.21 12.58
C GLU A 153 -11.29 9.48 11.75
N THR A 154 -11.40 10.62 12.42
CA THR A 154 -11.30 11.93 11.78
C THR A 154 -9.85 12.37 11.85
N TYR A 155 -9.25 12.60 10.68
CA TYR A 155 -7.90 13.15 10.58
C TYR A 155 -7.99 14.66 10.32
N LEU A 156 -7.06 15.43 10.89
CA LEU A 156 -6.94 16.87 10.64
C LEU A 156 -5.82 17.15 9.66
N CYS A 157 -6.07 18.04 8.70
CA CYS A 157 -5.00 18.52 7.83
C CYS A 157 -3.95 19.31 8.61
N GLU A 158 -2.67 18.99 8.39
CA GLU A 158 -1.52 19.71 8.97
C GLU A 158 -1.54 21.22 8.72
N SER A 159 -2.24 21.66 7.67
CA SER A 159 -2.26 23.06 7.22
C SER A 159 -3.46 23.86 7.72
N GLY A 160 -4.36 23.24 8.48
CA GLY A 160 -5.48 23.94 9.13
C GLY A 160 -6.79 23.17 9.06
N GLY A 161 -7.28 22.76 10.23
CA GLY A 161 -8.69 22.66 10.66
C GLY A 161 -9.73 21.86 9.85
N HIS A 162 -9.40 21.33 8.68
CA HIS A 162 -10.35 20.58 7.86
C HIS A 162 -10.32 19.09 8.20
N ASP A 163 -11.51 18.51 8.35
CA ASP A 163 -11.69 17.07 8.49
C ASP A 163 -11.38 16.37 7.16
N PHE A 164 -10.57 15.33 7.21
CA PHE A 164 -10.47 14.38 6.11
C PHE A 164 -11.70 13.50 6.10
N VAL A 165 -12.49 13.58 5.03
CA VAL A 165 -13.50 12.57 4.73
C VAL A 165 -13.00 11.76 3.53
N PRO A 166 -12.49 10.54 3.75
CA PRO A 166 -11.98 9.69 2.67
C PRO A 166 -13.16 9.00 1.96
N TYR A 167 -13.32 9.20 0.65
CA TYR A 167 -14.42 8.59 -0.10
C TYR A 167 -13.94 7.56 -1.12
N TRP A 168 -13.88 6.31 -0.67
CA TRP A 168 -14.20 5.20 -1.57
C TRP A 168 -15.66 4.83 -1.31
N ALA A 169 -16.57 5.07 -2.25
CA ALA A 169 -17.91 4.49 -2.13
C ALA A 169 -17.74 2.95 -2.08
N ALA A 170 -18.35 2.32 -1.08
CA ALA A 170 -18.44 0.87 -0.97
C ALA A 170 -19.63 0.36 -1.80
#